data_AF-A0A7X9LX76-F1
#
_entry.id   AF-A0A7X9LX76-F1
#
_cell.length_a   1.000
_cell.length_b   1.000
_cell.length_c   1.000
_cell.angle_alpha   90.00
_cell.angle_beta   90.00
_cell.angle_gamma   90.00
#
_symmetry.space_group_name_H-M   'P 1'
#
loop_
_entity.id
_entity.type
_entity.pdbx_description
1 polymer ?
#
loop_
_entity_poly.entity_id
_entity_poly.type
_entity_poly.pdbx_seq_one_letter_code
_entity_poly.pdbx_strand_id
1 'polypeptide(L)' 'MNDLYDRLKTQKIKITEMPKWGPYLRKQWELNFAAHLNDNDKKSIYLYDTGGYCGYLWHLFSYKKKDCLDGKNF' A
#
# COMPACT_ATOMS: atom_id res chain seq x y z
N MET A 1 24.98 -8.55 4.72
CA MET A 1 24.36 -9.24 5.86
C MET A 1 23.06 -8.51 6.15
N ASN A 2 21.91 -9.15 5.94
CA ASN A 2 20.61 -8.50 6.07
C ASN A 2 20.16 -8.62 7.53
N ASP A 3 20.46 -7.59 8.34
CA ASP A 3 20.25 -7.55 9.79
C ASP A 3 18.91 -8.18 10.23
N LEU A 4 17.81 -7.82 9.56
CA LEU A 4 16.48 -8.33 9.89
C LEU A 4 16.32 -9.84 9.61
N TYR A 5 16.81 -10.31 8.46
CA TYR A 5 16.66 -11.73 8.08
C TYR A 5 17.42 -12.63 9.06
N ASP A 6 18.64 -12.24 9.41
CA ASP A 6 19.50 -13.00 10.32
C ASP A 6 18.93 -13.02 11.76
N ARG A 7 18.34 -11.90 12.21
CA ARG A 7 17.64 -11.82 13.50
C ARG A 7 16.40 -12.73 13.55
N LEU A 8 15.56 -12.70 12.52
CA LEU A 8 14.36 -13.55 12.44
C LEU A 8 14.72 -15.04 12.38
N LYS A 9 15.79 -15.38 11.67
CA LYS A 9 16.30 -16.75 11.59
C LYS A 9 16.81 -17.25 12.95
N THR A 10 17.52 -16.40 13.69
CA THR A 10 17.97 -16.71 15.08
C THR A 10 16.80 -17.02 16.01
N GLN A 11 15.68 -16.33 15.83
CA GLN A 11 14.46 -16.56 16.58
C GLN A 11 13.64 -17.78 16.12
N LYS A 12 14.16 -18.57 15.16
CA LYS A 12 13.48 -19.72 14.56
C LYS A 12 12.11 -19.38 13.94
N ILE A 13 11.92 -18.13 13.52
CA ILE A 13 10.72 -17.71 12.80
C ILE A 13 10.77 -18.31 11.39
N LYS A 14 9.66 -18.90 10.94
CA LYS A 14 9.56 -19.45 9.58
C LYS A 14 9.49 -18.29 8.59
N ILE A 15 10.51 -18.15 7.76
CA ILE A 15 10.59 -17.13 6.71
C ILE A 15 10.29 -17.80 5.37
N THR A 16 9.45 -17.17 4.56
CA THR A 16 9.24 -17.57 3.16
C THR A 16 9.58 -16.38 2.28
N GLU A 17 10.61 -16.51 1.47
CA GLU A 17 10.96 -15.49 0.50
C GLU A 17 9.97 -15.55 -0.67
N MET A 18 9.44 -14.39 -1.06
CA MET A 18 8.43 -14.28 -2.10
C MET A 18 8.97 -13.38 -3.23
N PRO A 19 9.89 -13.91 -4.05
CA PRO A 19 10.57 -13.11 -5.06
C PRO A 19 9.58 -12.61 -6.11
N LYS A 20 9.68 -11.31 -6.46
CA LYS A 20 8.84 -10.65 -7.46
C LYS A 20 7.36 -10.52 -7.10
N TRP A 21 6.96 -10.75 -5.85
CA TRP A 21 5.57 -10.53 -5.42
C TRP A 21 5.22 -9.05 -5.20
N GLY A 22 6.22 -8.15 -5.12
CA GLY A 22 5.98 -6.72 -4.91
C GLY A 22 4.97 -6.10 -5.88
N PRO A 23 5.16 -6.24 -7.22
CA PRO A 23 4.18 -5.77 -8.20
C PRO A 23 2.79 -6.38 -8.03
N TYR A 24 2.72 -7.69 -7.76
CA TYR A 24 1.45 -8.39 -7.54
C TYR A 24 0.70 -7.85 -6.32
N LEU A 25 1.38 -7.73 -5.17
CA LEU A 25 0.78 -7.24 -3.93
C LEU A 25 0.31 -5.78 -4.05
N ARG A 26 1.08 -4.93 -4.74
CA ARG A 26 0.64 -3.54 -4.99
C ARG A 26 -0.58 -3.47 -5.90
N LYS A 27 -0.68 -4.35 -6.91
CA LYS A 27 -1.88 -4.44 -7.74
C LYS A 27 -3.09 -4.93 -6.96
N GLN A 28 -2.92 -5.94 -6.12
CA GLN A 28 -4.00 -6.42 -5.24
C GLN A 28 -4.45 -5.32 -4.29
N TRP A 29 -3.51 -4.59 -3.68
CA TRP A 29 -3.84 -3.45 -2.83
C TRP A 29 -4.65 -2.38 -3.60
N GLU A 30 -4.19 -2.00 -4.79
CA GLU A 30 -4.90 -1.02 -5.63
C GLU A 30 -6.34 -1.47 -5.95
N LEU A 31 -6.51 -2.74 -6.33
CA LEU A 31 -7.81 -3.30 -6.66
C LEU A 31 -8.77 -3.34 -5.47
N ASN A 32 -8.26 -3.61 -4.26
CA ASN A 32 -9.10 -3.72 -3.07
C ASN A 32 -9.44 -2.36 -2.46
N PHE A 33 -8.52 -1.39 -2.52
CA PHE A 33 -8.66 -0.13 -1.80
C PHE A 33 -8.88 1.08 -2.72
N ALA A 34 -8.22 1.13 -3.88
CA ALA A 34 -8.21 2.29 -4.77
C ALA A 34 -8.99 2.07 -6.09
N ALA A 35 -9.67 0.94 -6.27
CA ALA A 35 -10.42 0.63 -7.50
C ALA A 35 -11.55 1.62 -7.80
N HIS A 36 -12.08 2.27 -6.77
CA HIS A 36 -13.15 3.27 -6.90
C HIS A 36 -12.65 4.64 -7.40
N LEU A 37 -11.33 4.87 -7.43
CA LEU A 37 -10.75 6.11 -7.93
C LEU A 37 -10.58 6.03 -9.45
N ASN A 38 -10.85 7.14 -10.14
CA ASN A 38 -10.47 7.27 -11.54
C ASN A 38 -8.96 7.54 -11.66
N ASP A 39 -8.44 7.47 -12.89
CA ASP A 39 -6.99 7.60 -13.13
C ASP A 39 -6.44 8.99 -12.75
N ASN A 40 -7.23 10.05 -12.86
CA ASN A 40 -6.81 11.40 -12.46
C ASN A 40 -6.68 11.51 -10.94
N ASP A 41 -7.62 10.93 -10.19
CA ASP A 41 -7.55 10.89 -8.73
C ASP A 41 -6.35 10.08 -8.26
N LYS A 42 -6.09 8.93 -8.89
CA LYS A 42 -4.91 8.09 -8.62
C LYS A 42 -3.61 8.85 -8.89
N LYS A 43 -3.52 9.62 -9.98
CA LYS A 43 -2.38 10.49 -10.28
C LYS A 43 -2.23 11.62 -9.26
N SER A 44 -3.33 12.22 -8.80
CA SER A 44 -3.31 13.33 -7.84
C SER A 44 -2.74 12.94 -6.46
N ILE A 45 -2.79 11.65 -6.12
CA ILE A 45 -2.20 11.09 -4.89
C ILE A 45 -0.86 10.39 -5.16
N TYR A 46 -0.30 10.58 -6.35
CA TYR A 46 0.96 9.97 -6.80
C TYR A 46 0.97 8.45 -6.70
N LEU A 47 -0.19 7.79 -6.85
CA LEU A 47 -0.28 6.33 -6.73
C LEU A 47 0.66 5.62 -7.72
N TYR A 48 0.82 6.22 -8.90
CA TYR A 48 1.81 5.86 -9.89
C TYR A 48 2.77 7.03 -10.15
N ASP A 49 4.05 6.72 -10.39
CA ASP A 49 5.06 7.65 -10.89
C ASP A 49 5.92 6.94 -11.97
N THR A 50 6.98 7.59 -12.43
CA THR A 50 7.94 7.16 -13.47
C THR A 50 8.43 5.71 -13.35
N GLY A 51 8.43 5.12 -12.16
CA GLY A 51 8.84 3.72 -11.89
C GLY A 51 7.71 2.71 -11.64
N GLY A 52 6.45 3.07 -11.85
CA GLY A 52 5.28 2.24 -11.52
C GLY A 52 4.61 2.68 -10.22
N TYR A 53 4.37 1.77 -9.27
CA TYR A 53 3.80 2.12 -7.97
C TYR A 53 4.84 2.82 -7.10
N CYS A 54 4.86 4.14 -7.17
CA CYS A 54 5.81 4.99 -6.43
C CYS A 54 5.12 5.80 -5.33
N GLY A 55 3.80 5.73 -5.25
CA GLY A 55 3.01 6.37 -4.21
C GLY A 55 3.14 5.67 -2.88
N TYR A 56 3.46 6.47 -1.87
CA TYR A 56 3.01 6.29 -0.50
C TYR A 56 1.54 5.83 -0.44
N LEU A 57 1.33 4.51 -0.33
CA LEU A 57 0.00 3.85 -0.33
C LEU A 57 -0.98 4.39 0.74
N TRP A 58 -0.49 5.22 1.67
CA TRP A 58 -1.26 5.84 2.75
C TRP A 58 -2.01 7.11 2.32
N HIS A 59 -1.72 7.71 1.16
CA HIS A 59 -2.44 8.90 0.69
C HIS A 59 -3.92 8.67 0.36
N LEU A 60 -4.32 7.41 0.15
CA LEU A 60 -5.73 7.05 -0.02
C LEU A 60 -6.57 7.38 1.22
N PHE A 61 -5.94 7.34 2.41
CA PHE A 61 -6.56 7.72 3.68
C PHE A 61 -6.23 9.17 4.06
N SER A 62 -6.10 10.06 3.07
CA SER A 62 -5.96 11.49 3.36
C SER A 62 -7.27 12.01 3.98
N TYR A 63 -7.13 12.55 5.19
CA TYR A 63 -8.22 13.13 5.96
C TYR A 63 -9.02 14.13 5.09
N LYS A 64 -10.35 13.94 5.04
CA LYS A 64 -11.33 14.75 4.29
C LYS A 64 -11.27 14.69 2.76
N LYS A 65 -10.53 13.77 2.13
CA LYS A 65 -10.61 13.59 0.67
C LYS A 65 -11.89 12.89 0.20
N LYS A 66 -12.61 12.22 1.10
CA LYS A 66 -13.94 11.66 0.88
C LYS A 66 -14.82 11.96 2.08
N ASP A 67 -16.13 12.03 1.84
CA ASP A 67 -17.12 12.05 2.90
C ASP A 67 -16.95 10.79 3.75
N CYS A 68 -16.67 10.98 5.03
CA CYS A 68 -16.57 9.93 6.03
C CYS A 68 -17.65 10.14 7.10
N LEU A 69 -18.01 9.05 7.78
CA LEU A 69 -18.89 9.11 8.95
C LEU A 69 -18.14 9.81 10.09
N ASP A 70 -18.25 11.13 10.14
CA ASP A 70 -17.85 11.90 11.30
C ASP A 70 -18.91 11.63 12.37
N GLY A 71 -18.51 11.07 13.52
CA GLY A 71 -19.40 10.67 14.62
C GLY A 71 -20.15 11.82 15.32
N LYS A 72 -20.44 12.91 14.61
CA LYS A 72 -21.21 14.07 15.05
C LYS A 72 -22.71 13.93 14.78
N ASN A 73 -23.16 12.85 14.13
CA ASN A 73 -24.57 12.60 13.83
C ASN A 73 -25.03 11.22 14.34
N PHE A 74 -25.03 11.04 15.65
CA PHE A 74 -25.84 10.05 16.38
C PHE A 74 -26.61 10.75 17.48
#